data_AF-A0A375J2J3-F1
#
_entry.id   AF-A0A375J2J3-F1
#
_cell.length_a   1.000
_cell.length_b   1.000
_cell.length_c   1.000
_cell.angle_alpha   90.00
_cell.angle_beta   90.00
_cell.angle_gamma   90.00
#
_symmetry.space_group_name_H-M   'P 1'
#
loop_
_entity.id
_entity.type
_entity.pdbx_description
1 polymer ?
#
loop_
_entity_poly.entity_id
_entity_poly.type
_entity_poly.pdbx_seq_one_letter_code
_entity_poly.pdbx_strand_id
1 'polypeptide(L)'
;MSRLLVVGVPGDNFWRNRRASPRGVTKFVAFHPLPMGDAAGTLAAQSSPRHETEDVQRLTKISSRGQIMQRVQQLKKLGRRVQKGFTLIELMIVVAIVGILAAIAIPQYQDYVTRSRWSENITSVAALKMAVAQCLQENGGVLASCDTVARLTATVGYPGIQNPPNGAVALTPATAAIVITGAAALPACTVTMAPVVGTNAVTWNMATGGGATCTRAQTGV
;
A
#
# COMPACT_ATOMS: atom_id res chain seq x y z
N MET A 1 49.17 -15.65 36.93
CA MET A 1 47.74 -15.76 36.58
C MET A 1 47.57 -15.43 35.10
N SER A 2 46.58 -16.06 34.48
CA SER A 2 46.58 -16.54 33.09
C SER A 2 46.68 -15.50 31.96
N ARG A 3 47.30 -15.99 30.87
CA ARG A 3 47.37 -15.45 29.50
C ARG A 3 46.06 -14.81 29.02
N LEU A 4 46.18 -13.57 28.51
CA LEU A 4 45.16 -12.94 27.68
C LEU A 4 45.40 -13.33 26.22
N LEU A 5 44.43 -14.03 25.65
CA LEU A 5 44.45 -14.62 24.31
C LEU A 5 43.91 -13.58 23.32
N VAL A 6 44.77 -13.10 22.41
CA VAL A 6 44.40 -12.26 21.28
C VAL A 6 43.71 -13.14 20.24
N VAL A 7 42.44 -12.85 19.94
CA VAL A 7 41.71 -13.42 18.80
C VAL A 7 41.34 -12.27 17.89
N GLY A 8 41.91 -12.27 16.68
CA GLY A 8 41.53 -11.37 15.61
C GLY A 8 40.45 -11.95 14.70
N VAL A 9 40.30 -11.29 13.53
CA VAL A 9 39.58 -11.69 12.30
C VAL A 9 38.12 -11.17 12.26
N PRO A 10 37.57 -10.75 11.09
CA PRO A 10 38.16 -10.03 9.94
C PRO A 10 37.23 -8.89 9.45
N GLY A 11 37.50 -8.32 8.27
CA GLY A 11 36.53 -8.75 7.27
C GLY A 11 36.21 -7.86 6.11
N ASP A 12 34.93 -7.51 6.00
CA ASP A 12 34.26 -7.79 4.74
C ASP A 12 33.51 -6.57 4.20
N ASN A 13 34.14 -6.00 3.19
CA ASN A 13 33.56 -5.07 2.24
C ASN A 13 32.47 -5.78 1.45
N PHE A 14 31.23 -5.68 1.91
CA PHE A 14 30.07 -6.24 1.23
C PHE A 14 28.95 -5.19 1.27
N TRP A 15 28.38 -4.87 0.10
CA TRP A 15 27.24 -3.96 -0.15
C TRP A 15 27.45 -2.58 -0.82
N ARG A 16 28.54 -2.31 -1.54
CA ARG A 16 28.51 -1.22 -2.56
C ARG A 16 28.00 -1.73 -3.91
N ASN A 17 26.69 -1.95 -4.03
CA ASN A 17 25.97 -1.68 -5.27
C ASN A 17 24.45 -1.74 -5.06
N ARG A 18 23.74 -0.60 -5.14
CA ARG A 18 22.34 -0.57 -5.59
C ARG A 18 21.92 0.85 -6.02
N ARG A 19 21.71 0.95 -7.33
CA ARG A 19 20.66 1.71 -8.05
C ARG A 19 20.91 3.18 -8.37
N ALA A 20 21.17 3.37 -9.66
CA ALA A 20 20.95 4.57 -10.45
C ALA A 20 19.45 4.81 -10.75
N SER A 21 19.14 6.07 -11.06
CA SER A 21 17.92 6.68 -11.64
C SER A 21 16.77 6.98 -10.68
N PRO A 22 16.27 8.25 -10.66
CA PRO A 22 15.14 8.60 -11.52
C PRO A 22 15.11 10.05 -12.02
N ARG A 23 15.06 10.27 -13.34
CA ARG A 23 14.52 11.52 -13.93
C ARG A 23 13.74 11.22 -15.21
N GLY A 24 12.49 10.79 -15.03
CA GLY A 24 11.49 10.66 -16.09
C GLY A 24 10.71 11.97 -16.23
N VAL A 25 10.93 12.62 -17.36
CA VAL A 25 10.39 13.93 -17.76
C VAL A 25 8.90 13.81 -18.13
N THR A 26 8.11 14.78 -17.66
CA THR A 26 6.73 15.07 -18.05
C THR A 26 6.62 15.38 -19.55
N LYS A 27 5.75 14.68 -20.28
CA LYS A 27 5.47 14.99 -21.70
C LYS A 27 4.01 15.41 -21.87
N PHE A 28 3.84 16.72 -22.02
CA PHE A 28 2.66 17.41 -22.52
C PHE A 28 2.33 16.95 -23.94
N VAL A 29 1.05 16.70 -24.24
CA VAL A 29 0.54 16.46 -25.58
C VAL A 29 -0.07 17.77 -26.10
N ALA A 30 0.54 18.38 -27.12
CA ALA A 30 0.05 19.57 -27.81
C ALA A 30 -0.41 19.20 -29.23
N PHE A 31 -1.69 19.47 -29.49
CA PHE A 31 -2.36 19.45 -30.79
C PHE A 31 -1.64 20.36 -31.81
N HIS A 32 -1.41 19.87 -33.03
CA HIS A 32 -1.02 20.69 -34.19
C HIS A 32 -1.96 20.38 -35.38
N PRO A 33 -2.47 21.40 -36.10
CA PRO A 33 -3.32 21.24 -37.27
C PRO A 33 -2.52 21.01 -38.57
N LEU A 34 -3.13 20.29 -39.52
CA LEU A 34 -2.58 20.03 -40.87
C LEU A 34 -3.02 21.09 -41.88
N PRO A 35 -2.15 21.48 -42.84
CA PRO A 35 -2.47 22.48 -43.86
C PRO A 35 -3.18 21.90 -45.09
N MET A 36 -4.03 22.74 -45.69
CA MET A 36 -4.57 22.60 -47.04
C MET A 36 -3.49 22.89 -48.09
N GLY A 37 -3.57 22.22 -49.24
CA GLY A 37 -2.76 22.48 -50.41
C GLY A 37 -3.45 22.01 -51.69
N ASP A 38 -3.73 22.98 -52.56
CA ASP A 38 -4.41 22.91 -53.84
C ASP A 38 -3.62 22.18 -54.93
N ALA A 39 -4.32 21.62 -55.92
CA ALA A 39 -3.80 21.47 -57.27
C ALA A 39 -4.95 21.47 -58.30
N ALA A 40 -5.09 22.61 -58.96
CA ALA A 40 -5.93 22.80 -60.14
C ALA A 40 -5.27 22.15 -61.37
N GLY A 41 -6.09 21.60 -62.27
CA GLY A 41 -5.68 21.05 -63.56
C GLY A 41 -6.84 21.11 -64.56
N THR A 42 -6.94 22.25 -65.25
CA THR A 42 -7.90 22.55 -66.32
C THR A 42 -7.43 21.94 -67.64
N LEU A 43 -8.26 21.13 -68.30
CA LEU A 43 -8.17 20.87 -69.74
C LEU A 43 -9.58 20.78 -70.33
N ALA A 44 -9.82 21.66 -71.29
CA ALA A 44 -11.05 21.83 -72.04
C ALA A 44 -11.08 20.93 -73.29
N ALA A 45 -12.20 21.03 -74.02
CA ALA A 45 -12.49 20.50 -75.36
C ALA A 45 -13.08 19.07 -75.38
N GLN A 46 -14.08 18.69 -76.16
CA GLN A 46 -14.94 19.36 -77.14
C GLN A 46 -16.12 18.38 -77.41
N SER A 47 -17.24 18.94 -77.84
CA SER A 47 -18.55 18.37 -78.16
C SER A 47 -18.69 17.13 -79.09
N SER A 48 -19.82 16.42 -78.88
CA SER A 48 -20.76 15.81 -79.85
C SER A 48 -20.73 14.27 -80.08
N PRO A 49 -21.79 13.63 -80.62
CA PRO A 49 -22.59 12.63 -79.89
C PRO A 49 -22.63 11.26 -80.62
N ARG A 50 -23.46 10.33 -80.12
CA ARG A 50 -23.83 9.00 -80.65
C ARG A 50 -23.01 7.83 -80.10
N HIS A 51 -23.65 7.00 -79.26
CA HIS A 51 -24.12 5.66 -79.64
C HIS A 51 -24.60 4.95 -78.37
N GLU A 52 -25.78 5.35 -77.92
CA GLU A 52 -26.57 4.58 -76.97
C GLU A 52 -27.19 3.40 -77.72
N THR A 53 -26.44 2.30 -77.96
CA THR A 53 -27.07 1.04 -78.41
C THR A 53 -26.31 -0.26 -78.13
N GLU A 54 -25.10 -0.32 -77.56
CA GLU A 54 -24.38 -1.62 -77.50
C GLU A 54 -23.82 -2.10 -76.14
N ASP A 55 -23.83 -1.29 -75.08
CA ASP A 55 -23.33 -1.76 -73.76
C ASP A 55 -24.40 -2.33 -72.82
N VAL A 56 -25.70 -2.21 -73.16
CA VAL A 56 -26.79 -2.78 -72.34
C VAL A 56 -26.84 -4.32 -72.44
N GLN A 57 -26.22 -4.92 -73.47
CA GLN A 57 -26.19 -6.37 -73.65
C GLN A 57 -24.99 -7.07 -72.99
N ARG A 58 -24.00 -6.34 -72.46
CA ARG A 58 -22.95 -6.92 -71.59
C ARG A 58 -23.32 -6.90 -70.11
N LEU A 59 -24.41 -6.23 -69.72
CA LEU A 59 -24.90 -6.21 -68.33
C LEU A 59 -25.84 -7.36 -67.99
N THR A 60 -26.34 -8.12 -68.97
CA THR A 60 -27.18 -9.31 -68.71
C THR A 60 -26.36 -10.59 -68.51
N LYS A 61 -25.03 -10.54 -68.61
CA LYS A 61 -24.14 -11.69 -68.38
C LYS A 61 -23.59 -11.82 -66.96
N ILE A 62 -24.09 -11.04 -66.00
CA ILE A 62 -24.00 -11.40 -64.58
C ILE A 62 -25.26 -12.20 -64.22
N SER A 63 -25.37 -13.36 -64.85
CA SER A 63 -26.15 -14.48 -64.36
C SER A 63 -25.49 -14.94 -63.05
N SER A 64 -25.87 -14.32 -61.94
CA SER A 64 -25.74 -14.97 -60.63
C SER A 64 -26.59 -14.29 -59.53
N ARG A 65 -27.90 -14.12 -59.79
CA ARG A 65 -28.87 -13.94 -58.68
C ARG A 65 -28.77 -15.05 -57.62
N GLY A 66 -28.20 -16.22 -57.97
CA GLY A 66 -27.85 -17.28 -57.02
C GLY A 66 -26.57 -17.05 -56.20
N GLN A 67 -25.54 -16.36 -56.71
CA GLN A 67 -24.24 -16.28 -56.00
C GLN A 67 -24.18 -15.19 -54.92
N ILE A 68 -25.00 -14.13 -55.02
CA ILE A 68 -25.09 -13.11 -53.98
C ILE A 68 -25.80 -13.68 -52.74
N MET A 69 -26.90 -14.43 -52.94
CA MET A 69 -27.62 -15.09 -51.85
C MET A 69 -26.74 -16.16 -51.15
N GLN A 70 -25.91 -16.87 -51.92
CA GLN A 70 -24.96 -17.85 -51.39
C GLN A 70 -23.88 -17.21 -50.51
N ARG A 71 -23.38 -16.01 -50.86
CA ARG A 71 -22.40 -15.29 -50.03
C ARG A 71 -23.02 -14.65 -48.78
N VAL A 72 -24.28 -14.19 -48.85
CA VAL A 72 -25.01 -13.65 -47.68
C VAL A 72 -25.32 -14.75 -46.65
N GLN A 73 -25.59 -15.98 -47.08
CA GLN A 73 -25.77 -17.13 -46.19
C GLN A 73 -24.45 -17.62 -45.57
N GLN A 74 -23.33 -17.47 -46.26
CA GLN A 74 -21.99 -17.80 -45.75
C GLN A 74 -21.55 -16.84 -44.62
N LEU A 75 -21.90 -15.55 -44.71
CA LEU A 75 -21.60 -14.56 -43.66
C LEU A 75 -22.42 -14.75 -42.38
N LYS A 76 -23.66 -15.28 -42.49
CA LYS A 76 -24.48 -15.69 -41.33
C LYS A 76 -23.87 -16.87 -40.55
N LYS A 77 -22.95 -17.61 -41.14
CA LYS A 77 -22.30 -18.80 -40.56
C LYS A 77 -21.03 -18.48 -39.76
N LEU A 78 -20.52 -17.25 -39.83
CA LEU A 78 -19.26 -16.83 -39.18
C LEU A 78 -19.45 -16.18 -37.78
N GLY A 79 -20.69 -15.95 -37.37
CA GLY A 79 -21.00 -15.12 -36.18
C GLY A 79 -21.23 -15.84 -34.86
N ARG A 80 -21.07 -17.17 -34.78
CA ARG A 80 -21.35 -17.91 -33.54
C ARG A 80 -20.05 -18.46 -32.94
N ARG A 81 -19.25 -17.57 -32.35
CA ARG A 81 -18.22 -18.01 -31.40
C ARG A 81 -18.95 -18.70 -30.25
N VAL A 82 -18.74 -20.01 -30.10
CA VAL A 82 -19.23 -20.76 -28.95
C VAL A 82 -18.57 -20.17 -27.71
N GLN A 83 -19.34 -19.45 -26.90
CA GLN A 83 -18.93 -19.02 -25.58
C GLN A 83 -18.66 -20.29 -24.76
N LYS A 84 -17.39 -20.66 -24.59
CA LYS A 84 -16.99 -21.70 -23.65
C LYS A 84 -17.23 -21.14 -22.25
N GLY A 85 -18.35 -21.52 -21.64
CA GLY A 85 -18.64 -21.15 -20.26
C GLY A 85 -17.65 -21.82 -19.30
N PHE A 86 -17.38 -21.15 -18.18
CA PHE A 86 -16.64 -21.73 -17.06
C PHE A 86 -17.43 -22.92 -16.52
N THR A 87 -16.78 -24.06 -16.33
CA THR A 87 -17.45 -25.24 -15.80
C THR A 87 -17.70 -25.05 -14.30
N LEU A 88 -18.80 -25.61 -13.80
CA LEU A 88 -19.10 -25.58 -12.35
C LEU A 88 -18.00 -26.26 -11.55
N ILE A 89 -17.35 -27.29 -12.13
CA ILE A 89 -16.23 -27.99 -11.51
C ILE A 89 -14.97 -27.11 -11.39
N GLU A 90 -14.67 -26.27 -12.38
CA GLU A 90 -13.55 -25.32 -12.30
C GLU A 90 -13.80 -24.30 -11.18
N LEU A 91 -15.04 -23.82 -11.05
CA LEU A 91 -15.39 -22.85 -10.02
C LEU A 91 -15.31 -23.47 -8.62
N MET A 92 -15.76 -24.72 -8.46
CA MET A 92 -15.65 -25.44 -7.18
C MET A 92 -14.21 -25.59 -6.71
N ILE A 93 -13.27 -25.93 -7.60
CA ILE A 93 -11.86 -26.08 -7.24
C ILE A 93 -11.26 -24.72 -6.84
N VAL A 94 -11.59 -23.65 -7.57
CA VAL A 94 -11.09 -22.31 -7.26
C VAL A 94 -11.53 -21.87 -5.87
N VAL A 95 -12.81 -22.03 -5.54
CA VAL A 95 -13.34 -21.64 -4.22
C VAL A 95 -12.73 -22.50 -3.12
N ALA A 96 -12.49 -23.79 -3.36
CA ALA A 96 -11.82 -24.67 -2.40
C ALA A 96 -10.39 -24.18 -2.08
N ILE A 97 -9.60 -23.83 -3.10
CA ILE A 97 -8.23 -23.33 -2.90
C ILE A 97 -8.24 -21.97 -2.19
N VAL A 98 -9.08 -21.03 -2.62
CA VAL A 98 -9.21 -19.71 -1.99
C VAL A 98 -9.64 -19.86 -0.52
N GLY A 99 -10.52 -20.81 -0.21
CA GLY A 99 -10.96 -21.09 1.16
C GLY A 99 -9.79 -21.51 2.07
N ILE A 100 -8.93 -22.42 1.61
CA ILE A 100 -7.74 -22.86 2.38
C ILE A 100 -6.77 -21.69 2.60
N LEU A 101 -6.50 -20.91 1.56
CA LEU A 101 -5.61 -19.75 1.67
C LEU A 101 -6.18 -18.69 2.62
N ALA A 102 -7.48 -18.40 2.54
CA ALA A 102 -8.14 -17.42 3.40
C ALA A 102 -8.11 -17.81 4.88
N ALA A 103 -8.29 -19.10 5.20
CA ALA A 103 -8.26 -19.58 6.58
C ALA A 103 -6.93 -19.30 7.29
N ILE A 104 -5.81 -19.33 6.56
CA ILE A 104 -4.48 -19.03 7.10
C ILE A 104 -4.17 -17.53 7.01
N ALA A 105 -4.51 -16.89 5.90
CA ALA A 105 -4.14 -15.51 5.62
C ALA A 105 -4.91 -14.48 6.47
N ILE A 106 -6.20 -14.71 6.73
CA ILE A 106 -7.04 -13.77 7.50
C ILE A 106 -6.51 -13.54 8.92
N PRO A 107 -6.28 -14.56 9.77
CA PRO A 107 -5.79 -14.33 11.13
C PRO A 107 -4.41 -13.66 11.13
N GLN A 108 -3.51 -14.06 10.22
CA GLN A 108 -2.19 -13.44 10.09
C GLN A 108 -2.26 -11.96 9.68
N TYR A 109 -3.14 -11.63 8.74
CA TYR A 109 -3.35 -10.25 8.30
C TYR A 109 -3.95 -9.38 9.42
N GLN A 110 -4.88 -9.93 10.22
CA GLN A 110 -5.44 -9.25 11.38
C GLN A 110 -4.37 -8.94 12.44
N ASP A 111 -3.48 -9.89 12.75
CA ASP A 111 -2.36 -9.65 13.66
C ASP A 111 -1.40 -8.60 13.12
N TYR A 112 -1.12 -8.60 11.80
CA TYR A 112 -0.29 -7.59 11.15
C TYR A 112 -0.87 -6.17 11.30
N VAL A 113 -2.17 -6.01 11.00
CA VAL A 113 -2.86 -4.70 11.15
C VAL A 113 -2.89 -4.27 12.61
N THR A 114 -3.15 -5.20 13.53
CA THR A 114 -3.16 -4.95 14.98
C THR A 114 -1.79 -4.46 15.46
N ARG A 115 -0.72 -5.14 15.05
CA ARG A 115 0.66 -4.72 15.37
C ARG A 115 1.01 -3.35 14.79
N SER A 116 0.57 -3.07 13.57
CA SER A 116 0.80 -1.76 12.94
C SER A 116 0.18 -0.62 13.78
N ARG A 117 -1.07 -0.81 14.22
CA ARG A 117 -1.76 0.15 15.09
C ARG A 117 -1.10 0.30 16.47
N TRP A 118 -0.59 -0.80 17.04
CA TRP A 118 0.20 -0.72 18.27
C TRP A 118 1.51 0.05 18.08
N SER A 119 2.22 -0.17 16.96
CA SER A 119 3.42 0.58 16.62
C SER A 119 3.11 2.08 16.49
N GLU A 120 2.01 2.43 15.84
CA GLU A 120 1.55 3.83 15.74
C GLU A 120 1.34 4.44 17.14
N ASN A 121 0.62 3.74 18.02
CA ASN A 121 0.39 4.21 19.39
C ASN A 121 1.69 4.36 20.20
N ILE A 122 2.65 3.45 20.05
CA ILE A 122 3.96 3.53 20.72
C ILE A 122 4.75 4.73 20.22
N THR A 123 4.72 4.99 18.91
CA THR A 123 5.44 6.14 18.33
C THR A 123 4.78 7.48 18.67
N SER A 124 3.44 7.53 18.82
CA SER A 124 2.73 8.76 19.12
C SER A 124 3.02 9.31 20.52
N VAL A 125 3.45 8.45 21.46
CA VAL A 125 3.80 8.85 22.83
C VAL A 125 5.27 9.26 23.00
N ALA A 126 6.03 9.38 21.91
CA ALA A 126 7.45 9.75 21.96
C ALA A 126 7.71 11.09 22.68
N ALA A 127 6.84 12.09 22.46
CA ALA A 127 6.94 13.38 23.13
C ALA A 127 6.74 13.28 24.65
N LEU A 128 5.77 12.46 25.10
CA LEU A 128 5.55 12.19 26.52
C LEU A 128 6.76 11.48 27.14
N LYS A 129 7.32 10.48 26.43
CA LYS A 129 8.52 9.75 26.84
C LYS A 129 9.72 10.70 27.03
N MET A 130 9.92 11.65 26.12
CA MET A 130 10.95 12.68 26.25
C MET A 130 10.69 13.62 27.43
N ALA A 131 9.45 14.07 27.61
CA ALA A 131 9.08 14.96 28.71
C ALA A 131 9.34 14.32 30.09
N VAL A 132 8.98 13.03 30.25
CA VAL A 132 9.30 12.27 31.47
C VAL A 132 10.81 12.16 31.64
N ALA A 133 11.56 11.81 30.59
CA ALA A 133 13.01 11.66 30.68
C ALA A 133 13.74 12.98 31.03
N GLN A 134 13.27 14.11 30.50
CA GLN A 134 13.80 15.44 30.85
C GLN A 134 13.42 15.82 32.29
N CYS A 135 12.17 15.61 32.69
CA CYS A 135 11.74 15.88 34.05
C CYS A 135 12.57 15.08 35.07
N LEU A 136 12.88 13.81 34.77
CA LEU A 136 13.72 12.98 35.63
C LEU A 136 15.15 13.51 35.73
N GLN A 137 15.70 14.09 34.66
CA GLN A 137 17.03 14.72 34.72
C GLN A 137 17.04 15.96 35.62
N GLU A 138 15.98 16.76 35.58
CA GLU A 138 15.86 17.97 36.40
C GLU A 138 15.57 17.65 37.89
N ASN A 139 14.93 16.51 38.16
CA ASN A 139 14.56 16.07 39.52
C ASN A 139 15.48 14.98 40.10
N GLY A 140 16.72 14.86 39.62
CA GLY A 140 17.70 13.92 40.18
C GLY A 140 17.30 12.44 40.09
N GLY A 141 16.47 12.08 39.11
CA GLY A 141 16.03 10.70 38.88
C GLY A 141 14.83 10.25 39.72
N VAL A 142 14.19 11.15 40.47
CA VAL A 142 13.05 10.77 41.33
C VAL A 142 11.80 10.55 40.48
N LEU A 143 11.41 9.28 40.30
CA LEU A 143 10.24 8.88 39.49
C LEU A 143 8.93 9.56 39.92
N ALA A 144 8.70 9.63 41.23
CA ALA A 144 7.50 10.26 41.77
C ALA A 144 7.41 11.76 41.43
N SER A 145 8.52 12.45 41.11
CA SER A 145 8.46 13.86 40.71
C SER A 145 7.97 14.08 39.28
N CYS A 146 7.80 13.01 38.49
CA CYS A 146 7.48 13.07 37.05
C CYS A 146 6.32 12.17 36.63
N ASP A 147 5.46 11.79 37.59
CA ASP A 147 4.39 10.79 37.44
C ASP A 147 3.02 11.35 37.05
N THR A 148 2.89 12.68 36.92
CA THR A 148 1.64 13.36 36.55
C THR A 148 1.89 14.45 35.53
N VAL A 149 0.89 14.74 34.71
CA VAL A 149 0.98 15.80 33.69
C VAL A 149 1.28 17.15 34.33
N ALA A 150 0.65 17.50 35.45
CA ALA A 150 0.89 18.77 36.13
C ALA A 150 2.37 18.95 36.54
N ARG A 151 3.02 17.88 37.02
CA ARG A 151 4.45 17.89 37.36
C ARG A 151 5.33 18.04 36.12
N LEU A 152 4.98 17.37 35.02
CA LEU A 152 5.68 17.52 33.74
C LEU A 152 5.51 18.94 33.17
N THR A 153 4.32 19.54 33.26
CA THR A 153 4.09 20.93 32.83
C THR A 153 4.91 21.91 33.65
N ALA A 154 4.95 21.74 34.98
CA ALA A 154 5.70 22.62 35.86
C ALA A 154 7.23 22.53 35.67
N THR A 155 7.74 21.32 35.38
CA THR A 155 9.18 21.07 35.25
C THR A 155 9.67 21.42 33.84
N VAL A 156 9.03 20.85 32.81
CA VAL A 156 9.53 20.89 31.42
C VAL A 156 8.59 21.58 30.43
N GLY A 157 7.49 22.19 30.90
CA GLY A 157 6.53 22.87 30.03
C GLY A 157 5.71 21.94 29.14
N TYR A 158 5.57 20.66 29.49
CA TYR A 158 4.79 19.70 28.70
C TYR A 158 3.30 20.11 28.68
N PRO A 159 2.68 20.33 27.50
CA PRO A 159 1.35 20.94 27.41
C PRO A 159 0.21 20.00 27.81
N GLY A 160 0.45 18.69 27.83
CA GLY A 160 -0.54 17.69 28.18
C GLY A 160 -0.49 16.45 27.30
N ILE A 161 -1.09 15.38 27.81
CA ILE A 161 -1.16 14.10 27.12
C ILE A 161 -2.04 14.24 25.87
N GLN A 162 -1.53 13.78 24.74
CA GLN A 162 -2.29 13.58 23.50
C GLN A 162 -2.57 12.08 23.35
N ASN A 163 -3.83 11.71 23.22
CA ASN A 163 -4.19 10.30 23.06
C ASN A 163 -3.78 9.77 21.67
N PRO A 164 -3.28 8.53 21.60
CA PRO A 164 -3.03 7.87 20.33
C PRO A 164 -4.32 7.72 19.49
N PRO A 165 -4.21 7.59 18.15
CA PRO A 165 -5.37 7.35 17.28
C PRO A 165 -6.15 6.06 17.63
N ASN A 166 -5.45 5.01 18.08
CA ASN A 166 -6.04 3.71 18.39
C ASN A 166 -5.98 3.40 19.88
N GLY A 167 -5.91 4.39 20.76
CA GLY A 167 -5.69 4.11 22.18
C GLY A 167 -5.83 5.31 23.11
N ALA A 168 -5.65 5.04 24.38
CA ALA A 168 -5.48 6.06 25.40
C ALA A 168 -4.11 5.87 26.05
N VAL A 169 -3.56 6.95 26.61
CA VAL A 169 -2.32 6.88 27.37
C VAL A 169 -2.49 7.54 28.72
N ALA A 170 -1.88 6.96 29.74
CA ALA A 170 -1.84 7.48 31.10
C ALA A 170 -0.46 7.30 31.71
N LEU A 171 -0.15 8.12 32.71
CA LEU A 171 1.00 7.92 33.58
C LEU A 171 0.57 7.16 34.83
N THR A 172 1.44 6.25 35.27
CA THR A 172 1.24 5.53 36.53
C THR A 172 1.83 6.35 37.67
N PRO A 173 1.04 6.64 38.73
CA PRO A 173 1.55 7.33 39.91
C PRO A 173 2.77 6.63 40.52
N ALA A 174 3.64 7.40 41.16
CA ALA A 174 4.91 7.01 41.80
C ALA A 174 6.00 6.43 40.88
N THR A 175 5.65 5.80 39.76
CA THR A 175 6.60 5.12 38.87
C THR A 175 6.87 5.86 37.56
N ALA A 176 6.03 6.85 37.22
CA ALA A 176 6.06 7.57 35.94
C ALA A 176 6.02 6.64 34.70
N ALA A 177 5.52 5.41 34.86
CA ALA A 177 5.37 4.47 33.76
C ALA A 177 4.25 4.95 32.83
N ILE A 178 4.55 4.97 31.53
CA ILE A 178 3.59 5.34 30.49
C ILE A 178 2.82 4.07 30.11
N VAL A 179 1.52 4.06 30.36
CA VAL A 179 0.63 2.94 30.02
C VAL A 179 -0.22 3.34 28.83
N ILE A 180 -0.02 2.64 27.71
CA ILE A 180 -0.84 2.74 26.51
C ILE A 180 -1.89 1.64 26.59
N THR A 181 -3.16 2.02 26.55
CA THR A 181 -4.28 1.07 26.51
C THR A 181 -4.86 1.07 25.10
N GLY A 182 -4.95 -0.12 24.50
CA GLY A 182 -5.58 -0.28 23.19
C GLY A 182 -7.06 0.07 23.25
N ALA A 183 -7.55 0.79 22.24
CA ALA A 183 -8.96 1.14 22.11
C ALA A 183 -9.47 0.82 20.69
N ALA A 184 -10.76 1.03 20.46
CA ALA A 184 -11.43 0.79 19.18
C ALA A 184 -11.23 -0.65 18.68
N ALA A 185 -10.57 -0.82 17.52
CA ALA A 185 -10.38 -2.10 16.87
C ALA A 185 -9.09 -2.85 17.33
N LEU A 186 -8.49 -2.42 18.44
CA LEU A 186 -7.45 -3.18 19.14
C LEU A 186 -8.09 -4.02 20.26
N PRO A 187 -7.55 -5.22 20.54
CA PRO A 187 -7.91 -5.95 21.76
C PRO A 187 -7.56 -5.13 23.01
N ALA A 188 -8.21 -5.43 24.14
CA ALA A 188 -8.03 -4.76 25.43
C ALA A 188 -6.68 -5.10 26.09
N CYS A 189 -5.60 -4.91 25.34
CA CYS A 189 -4.22 -5.05 25.77
C CYS A 189 -3.67 -3.71 26.23
N THR A 190 -2.62 -3.76 27.04
CA THR A 190 -1.85 -2.60 27.44
C THR A 190 -0.38 -2.78 27.06
N VAL A 191 0.28 -1.69 26.70
CA VAL A 191 1.73 -1.63 26.56
C VAL A 191 2.24 -0.61 27.57
N THR A 192 3.03 -1.09 28.52
CA THR A 192 3.64 -0.25 29.57
C THR A 192 5.08 0.04 29.22
N MET A 193 5.47 1.31 29.26
CA MET A 193 6.85 1.78 29.12
C MET A 193 7.29 2.34 30.48
N ALA A 194 8.03 1.55 31.25
CA ALA A 194 8.54 1.94 32.56
C ALA A 194 9.94 2.58 32.41
N PRO A 195 10.14 3.84 32.86
CA PRO A 195 11.47 4.43 32.87
C PRO A 195 12.35 3.75 33.91
N VAL A 196 13.60 3.48 33.54
CA VAL A 196 14.65 2.97 34.42
C VAL A 196 15.79 3.99 34.40
N VAL A 197 15.97 4.66 35.53
CA VAL A 197 16.98 5.71 35.70
C VAL A 197 18.35 5.05 35.86
N GLY A 198 19.20 5.21 34.85
CA GLY A 198 20.62 4.87 34.91
C GLY A 198 21.47 6.11 35.21
N THR A 199 22.78 5.90 35.37
CA THR A 199 23.74 6.96 35.70
C THR A 199 23.80 8.08 34.65
N ASN A 200 23.72 7.72 33.38
CA ASN A 200 23.91 8.67 32.26
C ASN A 200 22.69 8.78 31.33
N ALA A 201 21.66 7.97 31.55
CA ALA A 201 20.51 7.91 30.67
C ALA A 201 19.29 7.30 31.36
N VAL A 202 18.10 7.71 30.94
CA VAL A 202 16.85 7.03 31.26
C VAL A 202 16.59 5.98 30.18
N THR A 203 16.67 4.71 30.57
CA THR A 203 16.27 3.57 29.73
C THR A 203 14.79 3.25 29.93
N TRP A 204 14.20 2.45 29.05
CA TRP A 204 12.76 2.18 29.08
C TRP A 204 12.50 0.69 28.92
N ASN A 205 11.96 0.08 29.98
CA ASN A 205 11.50 -1.30 29.94
C ASN A 205 10.09 -1.31 29.39
N MET A 206 9.88 -2.07 28.32
CA MET A 206 8.57 -2.22 27.70
C MET A 206 7.99 -3.58 28.04
N ALA A 207 6.72 -3.61 28.46
CA ALA A 207 5.99 -4.83 28.78
C ALA A 207 4.58 -4.77 28.20
N THR A 208 4.11 -5.91 27.73
CA THR A 208 2.72 -6.09 27.32
C THR A 208 1.91 -6.66 28.49
N GLY A 209 0.71 -6.14 28.73
CA GLY A 209 -0.25 -6.63 29.71
C GLY A 209 -1.64 -6.85 29.09
N GLY A 210 -2.50 -7.58 29.79
CA GLY A 210 -3.86 -7.88 29.36
C GLY A 210 -4.19 -9.38 29.35
N GLY A 211 -5.28 -9.75 28.67
CA GLY A 211 -5.72 -11.14 28.55
C GLY A 211 -4.81 -12.01 27.65
N ALA A 212 -5.13 -13.30 27.54
CA ALA A 212 -4.30 -14.29 26.85
C ALA A 212 -3.99 -13.97 25.36
N THR A 213 -4.76 -13.10 24.72
CA THR A 213 -4.52 -12.66 23.34
C THR A 213 -3.35 -11.67 23.25
N CYS A 214 -3.05 -10.94 24.32
CA CYS A 214 -2.07 -9.85 24.37
C CYS A 214 -0.63 -10.39 24.38
N THR A 215 -0.20 -10.89 23.23
CA THR A 215 1.14 -11.43 23.01
C THR A 215 2.00 -10.45 22.23
N ARG A 216 3.31 -10.67 22.23
CA ARG A 216 4.26 -9.96 21.35
C ARG A 216 3.87 -10.03 19.86
N ALA A 217 3.13 -11.06 19.44
CA ALA A 217 2.60 -11.15 18.07
C ALA A 217 1.72 -9.92 17.75
N GLN A 218 0.87 -9.51 18.70
CA GLN A 218 -0.12 -8.45 18.52
C GLN A 218 0.39 -7.06 18.88
N THR A 219 1.14 -6.93 19.98
CA THR A 219 1.61 -5.60 20.46
C THR A 219 2.99 -5.21 19.96
N GLY A 220 3.78 -6.18 19.48
CA GLY A 220 5.16 -5.97 19.04
C GLY A 220 6.18 -5.84 20.17
N VAL A 221 5.74 -5.97 21.43
CA VAL A 221 6.54 -5.77 22.66
C VAL A 221 6.56 -7.06 23.48
#